data_AF-A0A965H052-F1
#
_entry.id   AF-A0A965H052-F1
#
_cell.length_a   1.000
_cell.length_b   1.000
_cell.length_c   1.000
_cell.angle_alpha   90.00
_cell.angle_beta   90.00
_cell.angle_gamma   90.00
#
_symmetry.space_group_name_H-M   'P 1'
#
loop_
_entity.id
_entity.type
_entity.pdbx_description
1 polymer ?
#
loop_
_entity_poly.entity_id
_entity_poly.type
_entity_poly.pdbx_seq_one_letter_code
_entity_poly.pdbx_strand_id
1 'polypeptide(L)' 'MKISVHPAAEKELTDAVRFYRREAGQAVAARFLSEVERVVTLLSRFTELGSPTGEFRHSFISSQSVLSSRA' A
#
# COMPACT_ATOMS: atom_id res chain seq x y z
N MET A 1 -7.33 -14.19 -10.32
CA MET A 1 -7.32 -14.01 -8.85
C MET A 1 -8.14 -12.77 -8.52
N LYS A 2 -9.09 -12.84 -7.59
CA LYS A 2 -9.95 -11.70 -7.22
C LYS A 2 -9.34 -10.98 -6.02
N ILE A 3 -8.99 -9.72 -6.18
CA ILE A 3 -8.48 -8.88 -5.07
C ILE A 3 -9.69 -8.39 -4.27
N SER A 4 -9.64 -8.54 -2.95
CA SER A 4 -10.56 -7.89 -2.03
C SER A 4 -9.79 -6.93 -1.13
N VAL A 5 -10.32 -5.73 -0.95
CA VAL A 5 -9.77 -4.72 -0.05
C VAL A 5 -10.63 -4.68 1.20
N HIS A 6 -10.01 -4.68 2.38
CA HIS A 6 -10.73 -4.55 3.64
C HIS A 6 -11.40 -3.15 3.70
N PRO A 7 -12.64 -3.01 4.22
CA PRO A 7 -13.34 -1.71 4.24
C PRO A 7 -12.54 -0.58 4.93
N ALA A 8 -11.76 -0.90 5.96
CA ALA A 8 -10.87 0.08 6.60
C ALA A 8 -9.77 0.59 5.65
N ALA A 9 -9.20 -0.28 4.81
CA ALA A 9 -8.21 0.12 3.82
C ALA A 9 -8.83 0.95 2.68
N GLU A 10 -10.07 0.67 2.28
CA GLU A 10 -10.80 1.51 1.33
C GLU A 10 -11.00 2.94 1.87
N LYS A 11 -11.32 3.05 3.18
CA LYS A 11 -11.40 4.33 3.85
C LYS A 11 -10.05 5.06 3.86
N GLU A 12 -8.97 4.37 4.18
CA GLU A 12 -7.61 4.95 4.17
C GLU A 12 -7.21 5.46 2.78
N LEU A 13 -7.49 4.68 1.72
CA LEU A 13 -7.24 5.11 0.34
C LEU A 13 -8.06 6.36 -0.02
N THR A 14 -9.32 6.41 0.39
CA THR A 14 -10.19 7.56 0.17
C THR A 14 -9.65 8.81 0.87
N ASP A 15 -9.23 8.68 2.13
CA ASP A 15 -8.69 9.80 2.90
C ASP A 15 -7.35 10.28 2.34
N ALA A 16 -6.48 9.36 1.89
CA ALA A 16 -5.22 9.69 1.22
C ALA A 16 -5.43 10.44 -0.10
N VAL A 17 -6.37 10.01 -0.94
CA VAL A 17 -6.72 10.71 -2.19
C VAL A 17 -7.24 12.12 -1.90
N ARG A 18 -8.11 12.27 -0.91
CA ARG A 18 -8.62 13.60 -0.48
C ARG A 18 -7.49 14.50 0.00
N PHE A 19 -6.56 13.95 0.79
CA PHE A 19 -5.39 14.66 1.27
C PHE A 19 -4.51 15.12 0.10
N TYR A 20 -4.05 14.22 -0.76
CA TYR A 20 -3.17 14.58 -1.86
C TYR A 20 -3.82 15.54 -2.85
N ARG A 21 -5.13 15.40 -3.10
CA ARG A 21 -5.85 16.36 -3.95
C ARG A 21 -5.82 17.77 -3.37
N ARG A 22 -5.92 17.90 -2.04
CA ARG A 22 -5.91 19.18 -1.33
C ARG A 22 -4.50 19.77 -1.21
N GLU A 23 -3.51 18.96 -0.82
CA GLU A 23 -2.16 19.44 -0.49
C GLU A 23 -1.20 19.47 -1.69
N ALA A 24 -1.39 18.60 -2.67
CA ALA A 24 -0.44 18.37 -3.76
C ALA A 24 -1.08 18.42 -5.17
N GLY A 25 -2.40 18.60 -5.23
CA GLY A 25 -3.16 18.71 -6.47
C GLY A 25 -3.59 17.37 -7.07
N GLN A 26 -4.43 17.47 -8.10
CA GLN A 26 -5.10 16.33 -8.71
C GLN A 26 -4.14 15.31 -9.35
N ALA A 27 -3.05 15.78 -9.95
CA ALA A 27 -2.07 14.90 -10.61
C ALA A 27 -1.40 13.94 -9.62
N VAL A 28 -1.05 14.43 -8.42
CA VAL A 28 -0.43 13.60 -7.37
C VAL A 28 -1.43 12.60 -6.81
N ALA A 29 -2.67 13.02 -6.56
CA ALA A 29 -3.73 12.14 -6.08
C ALA A 29 -4.02 10.98 -7.06
N ALA A 30 -4.08 11.27 -8.37
CA ALA A 30 -4.28 10.27 -9.40
C ALA A 30 -3.09 9.29 -9.51
N ARG A 31 -1.86 9.81 -9.42
CA ARG A 31 -0.65 8.99 -9.43
C ARG A 31 -0.58 8.07 -8.21
N PHE A 32 -0.95 8.55 -7.03
CA PHE A 32 -1.03 7.74 -5.82
C PHE A 32 -1.93 6.51 -6.03
N LEU A 33 -3.15 6.69 -6.54
CA LEU A 33 -4.07 5.59 -6.77
C LEU A 33 -3.52 4.59 -7.81
N SER A 34 -2.92 5.11 -8.89
CA SER A 34 -2.29 4.29 -9.93
C SER A 34 -1.16 3.40 -9.37
N GLU A 35 -0.35 3.93 -8.44
CA GLU A 35 0.71 3.16 -7.79
C GLU A 35 0.16 2.10 -6.84
N VAL A 36 -0.92 2.41 -6.10
CA VAL A 36 -1.61 1.42 -5.26
C VAL A 36 -2.10 0.25 -6.11
N GLU A 37 -2.79 0.53 -7.22
CA GLU A 37 -3.27 -0.50 -8.14
C GLU A 37 -2.13 -1.33 -8.73
N ARG A 38 -1.02 -0.68 -9.10
CA ARG A 38 0.18 -1.35 -9.62
C ARG A 38 0.78 -2.29 -8.58
N VAL A 39 0.93 -1.85 -7.33
CA VAL A 39 1.49 -2.65 -6.23
C VAL A 39 0.58 -3.84 -5.93
N VAL A 40 -0.73 -3.61 -5.78
CA VAL A 40 -1.68 -4.70 -5.49
C VAL A 40 -1.72 -5.73 -6.62
N THR A 41 -1.63 -5.28 -7.89
CA THR A 41 -1.50 -6.17 -9.04
C THR A 41 -0.23 -7.02 -8.95
N LEU A 42 0.90 -6.42 -8.60
CA LEU A 42 2.17 -7.13 -8.44
C LEU A 42 2.07 -8.19 -7.33
N LEU A 43 1.52 -7.83 -6.17
CA LEU A 43 1.33 -8.74 -5.04
C LEU A 43 0.38 -9.89 -5.38
N SER A 44 -0.63 -9.65 -6.21
CA SER A 44 -1.53 -10.72 -6.66
C SER A 44 -0.87 -11.72 -7.63
N ARG A 45 0.20 -11.31 -8.30
CA ARG A 45 0.95 -12.15 -9.25
C ARG A 45 2.10 -12.91 -8.58
N PHE A 46 2.70 -12.32 -7.55
CA PHE A 46 3.85 -12.86 -6.82
C PHE A 46 3.51 -12.89 -5.34
N THR A 47 2.73 -13.91 -4.95
CA THR A 47 2.22 -14.06 -3.59
C THR A 47 3.32 -14.34 -2.56
N GLU A 48 4.50 -14.76 -3.02
CA GLU A 48 5.70 -15.00 -2.23
C GLU A 48 6.43 -13.73 -1.78
N LEU A 49 6.08 -12.56 -2.33
CA LEU A 49 6.69 -11.30 -1.94
C LEU A 49 6.31 -10.93 -0.50
N GLY A 50 7.29 -10.37 0.23
CA GLY A 50 7.12 -9.90 1.61
C GLY A 50 7.54 -10.94 2.66
N SER A 51 7.62 -10.52 3.91
CA SER A 51 8.00 -11.39 5.02
C SER A 51 6.80 -12.21 5.49
N PRO A 52 6.87 -13.56 5.50
CA PRO A 52 5.78 -14.39 6.00
C PRO A 52 5.44 -14.03 7.45
N THR A 53 4.15 -13.86 7.75
CA THR A 53 3.65 -13.56 9.11
C THR A 53 2.73 -14.63 9.67
N GLY A 54 2.49 -15.71 8.93
CA GLY A 54 1.58 -16.82 9.25
C GLY A 54 0.88 -17.33 7.99
N GLU A 55 -0.11 -18.24 8.15
CA GLU A 55 -0.93 -18.85 7.08
C GLU A 55 -1.17 -17.96 5.85
N PHE A 56 -0.31 -18.09 4.84
CA PHE A 56 -0.40 -17.39 3.55
C PHE A 56 -0.45 -15.85 3.64
N ARG A 57 0.02 -15.27 4.75
CA ARG A 57 0.09 -13.82 4.96
C ARG A 57 1.52 -13.35 4.86
N HIS A 58 1.73 -12.29 4.09
CA HIS A 58 3.01 -11.61 3.98
C HIS A 58 2.87 -10.16 4.45
N SER A 59 3.87 -9.68 5.17
CA SER A 59 3.97 -8.27 5.57
C SER A 59 5.11 -7.59 4.81
N PHE A 60 4.92 -6.31 4.53
CA PHE A 60 5.92 -5.46 3.91
C PHE A 60 6.29 -4.37 4.90
N ILE A 61 7.43 -4.55 5.58
CA ILE A 61 7.99 -3.49 6.40
C ILE A 61 8.76 -2.57 5.45
N SER A 62 8.27 -1.34 5.27
CA SER A 62 9.03 -0.29 4.60
C SER A 62 10.39 -0.15 5.29
N SER A 63 11.48 -0.40 4.54
CA SER A 63 12.85 -0.39 5.05
C SER A 63 13.31 0.98 5.59
N GLN A 64 12.46 2.02 5.53
CA GLN A 64 12.75 3.30 6.17
C GLN A 64 12.68 3.27 7.71
N SER A 65 12.03 2.26 8.32
CA SER A 65 11.91 2.20 9.80
C SER A 65 13.07 1.47 10.50
N VAL A 66 13.89 0.70 9.77
CA VAL A 66 14.94 -0.15 10.39
C VAL A 66 16.18 0.66 10.80
N LEU A 67 16.27 1.94 10.45
CA LEU A 67 17.41 2.80 10.80
C LEU A 67 17.28 3.54 12.15
N SER A 68 16.18 3.38 12.91
CA SER A 68 15.97 4.11 14.16
C SER A 68 16.11 3.27 15.45
N SER A 69 16.64 2.04 15.41
CA SER A 69 16.83 1.22 16.63
C SER A 69 18.29 0.85 16.94
N ARG A 70 19.26 1.57 16.35
CA ARG A 70 20.67 1.48 16.75
C ARG A 70 21.20 2.86 17.12
N ALA A 71 20.90 3.27 18.34
CA ALA A 71 21.63 4.29 19.09
C ALA A 71 21.82 3.77 20.51
#